data_AF-A0A1B3MQK7-F1
#
_entry.id   AF-A0A1B3MQK7-F1
#
_cell.length_a   1.000
_cell.length_b   1.000
_cell.length_c   1.000
_cell.angle_alpha   90.00
_cell.angle_beta   90.00
_cell.angle_gamma   90.00
#
_symmetry.space_group_name_H-M   'P 1'
#
loop_
_entity.id
_entity.type
_entity.pdbx_description
1 polymer ?
#
loop_
_entity_poly.entity_id
_entity_poly.type
_entity_poly.pdbx_seq_one_letter_code
_entity_poly.pdbx_strand_id
1 'polypeptide(L)'
;MGTVCFVGPGRLPDPASPALRGGAFEAQRGRRQRLPIKLDCSPLTSHICLQERNSLMVAKKQTDSSAELRTNEKKWTKPLMEAGWTALPSVIIENQRQLDLTPLDLNIILYLASKWWTAEGKPYPSKNTMAAAMNVHPRTIQKHIASLEAANYIRREERRTEAGSRTNIYHLDGLIAAARPFADEKLLDIKEKTEIRKIRQARKGAPKLKLVKDD
;
A
#
# COMPACT_ATOMS: atom_id res chain seq x y z
N MET A 1 5.58 40.51 34.85
CA MET A 1 6.53 40.76 33.75
C MET A 1 6.88 39.43 33.09
N GLY A 2 6.48 39.25 31.83
CA GLY A 2 6.93 38.12 31.01
C GLY A 2 7.93 38.63 29.98
N THR A 3 9.02 37.88 29.78
CA THR A 3 9.96 38.13 28.68
C THR A 3 10.01 36.86 27.84
N VAL A 4 9.43 36.98 26.64
CA VAL A 4 9.48 35.97 25.58
C VAL A 4 10.72 36.25 24.76
N CYS A 5 11.62 35.27 24.62
CA CYS A 5 12.73 35.35 23.67
C CYS A 5 12.47 34.37 22.52
N PHE A 6 12.27 34.95 21.33
CA PHE A 6 12.03 34.30 20.04
C PHE A 6 13.33 34.41 19.23
N VAL A 7 13.89 33.29 18.77
CA VAL A 7 14.97 33.24 17.76
C VAL A 7 14.64 32.00 16.91
N GLY A 8 14.03 32.10 15.72
CA GLY A 8 14.58 32.64 14.49
C GLY A 8 15.10 31.48 13.62
N PRO A 9 14.48 31.14 12.47
CA PRO A 9 14.85 29.94 11.71
C PRO A 9 16.07 30.17 10.80
N GLY A 10 17.03 29.23 10.84
CA GLY A 10 18.22 29.21 10.01
C GLY A 10 17.91 28.92 8.54
N ARG A 11 18.43 29.78 7.66
CA ARG A 11 18.38 29.72 6.19
C ARG A 11 19.50 28.81 5.68
N LEU A 12 19.17 27.81 4.87
CA LEU A 12 20.15 27.04 4.09
C LEU A 12 20.37 27.68 2.70
N PRO A 13 21.58 27.59 2.12
CA PRO A 13 21.96 28.27 0.88
C PRO A 13 21.65 27.47 -0.40
N ASP A 14 21.34 28.21 -1.47
CA ASP A 14 21.18 27.75 -2.85
C ASP A 14 22.50 27.27 -3.48
N PRO A 15 22.51 26.18 -4.27
CA PRO A 15 23.62 25.87 -5.16
C PRO A 15 23.41 26.42 -6.58
N ALA A 16 24.43 27.15 -7.01
CA ALA A 16 24.63 27.80 -8.28
C ALA A 16 24.50 26.90 -9.53
N SER A 17 23.91 27.49 -10.58
CA SER A 17 24.00 27.04 -11.98
C SER A 17 25.40 27.26 -12.57
N PRO A 18 25.93 26.32 -13.37
CA PRO A 18 26.98 26.62 -14.33
C PRO A 18 26.39 26.86 -15.71
N ALA A 19 26.68 28.05 -16.23
CA ALA A 19 26.52 28.41 -17.63
C ALA A 19 27.55 27.67 -18.48
N LEU A 20 27.10 27.03 -19.57
CA LEU A 20 27.94 26.75 -20.72
C LEU A 20 27.24 27.25 -21.99
N ARG A 21 27.90 28.23 -22.58
CA ARG A 21 27.55 28.93 -23.83
C ARG A 21 27.74 28.01 -25.02
N GLY A 22 26.78 28.06 -25.93
CA GLY A 22 26.81 27.40 -27.23
C GLY A 22 27.87 27.98 -28.16
N GLY A 23 28.59 27.09 -28.82
CA GLY A 23 29.37 27.38 -30.02
C GLY A 23 28.47 27.26 -31.26
N ALA A 24 28.64 28.21 -32.18
CA ALA A 24 28.07 28.20 -33.50
C ALA A 24 28.65 27.05 -34.35
N PHE A 25 27.81 26.35 -35.10
CA PHE A 25 28.23 25.76 -36.37
C PHE A 25 27.04 25.72 -37.35
N GLU A 26 27.16 26.59 -38.32
CA GLU A 26 26.39 26.70 -39.55
C GLU A 26 26.81 25.58 -40.51
N ALA A 27 25.87 24.89 -41.16
CA ALA A 27 25.94 24.52 -42.59
C ALA A 27 24.93 23.43 -43.03
N GLN A 28 24.32 23.74 -44.17
CA GLN A 28 23.96 22.85 -45.29
C GLN A 28 22.61 22.10 -45.30
N ARG A 29 21.78 22.62 -46.20
CA ARG A 29 20.63 22.00 -46.86
C ARG A 29 21.01 20.67 -47.51
N GLY A 30 20.23 19.63 -47.28
CA GLY A 30 20.29 18.35 -48.02
C GLY A 30 18.90 17.76 -48.20
N ARG A 31 18.50 17.55 -49.46
CA ARG A 31 17.20 17.01 -49.90
C ARG A 31 17.02 15.53 -49.57
N ARG A 32 15.74 15.12 -49.42
CA ARG A 32 15.13 13.81 -49.76
C ARG A 32 15.74 12.59 -49.02
N GLN A 33 14.99 11.65 -48.46
CA GLN A 33 13.93 10.87 -49.09
C GLN A 33 13.00 10.29 -48.02
N ARG A 34 11.74 10.14 -48.41
CA ARG A 34 10.73 9.31 -47.76
C ARG A 34 11.12 7.84 -47.95
N LEU A 35 11.29 7.08 -46.86
CA LEU A 35 11.24 5.62 -46.90
C LEU A 35 10.19 5.12 -45.89
N PRO A 36 9.16 4.39 -46.33
CA PRO A 36 8.26 3.71 -45.41
C PRO A 36 9.00 2.50 -44.84
N ILE A 37 9.28 2.53 -43.54
CA ILE A 37 9.73 1.34 -42.84
C ILE A 37 8.50 0.44 -42.75
N LYS A 38 8.41 -0.52 -43.69
CA LYS A 38 7.51 -1.65 -43.57
C LYS A 38 7.93 -2.41 -42.31
N LEU A 39 7.04 -2.43 -41.32
CA LEU A 39 7.17 -3.30 -40.16
C LEU A 39 6.80 -4.71 -40.61
N ASP A 40 7.81 -5.39 -41.16
CA ASP A 40 7.76 -6.81 -41.44
C ASP A 40 7.89 -7.54 -40.10
N CYS A 41 6.76 -7.95 -39.52
CA CYS A 41 6.71 -8.70 -38.26
C CYS A 41 7.28 -10.11 -38.45
N SER A 42 8.55 -10.29 -38.07
CA SER A 42 9.19 -11.60 -37.93
C SER A 42 9.05 -12.14 -36.50
N PRO A 43 9.08 -13.49 -36.29
CA PRO A 43 8.56 -14.15 -35.08
C PRO A 43 9.42 -14.01 -33.81
N LEU A 44 10.46 -13.17 -33.81
CA LEU A 44 11.33 -12.92 -32.65
C LEU A 44 10.82 -11.79 -31.73
N THR A 45 9.62 -11.28 -31.97
CA THR A 45 9.01 -10.13 -31.28
C THR A 45 8.36 -10.45 -29.92
N SER A 46 8.37 -11.71 -29.47
CA SER A 46 7.70 -12.10 -28.21
C SER A 46 8.36 -11.49 -26.97
N HIS A 47 9.70 -11.49 -26.89
CA HIS A 47 10.44 -10.95 -25.73
C HIS A 47 10.38 -9.43 -25.63
N ILE A 48 10.53 -8.71 -26.74
CA ILE A 48 10.47 -7.23 -26.75
C ILE A 48 9.04 -6.75 -26.42
N CYS A 49 8.01 -7.44 -26.92
CA CYS A 49 6.61 -7.14 -26.59
C CYS A 49 6.23 -7.48 -25.13
N LEU A 50 6.89 -8.47 -24.52
CA LEU A 50 6.79 -8.77 -23.09
C LEU A 50 7.47 -7.70 -22.22
N GLN A 51 8.64 -7.21 -22.65
CA GLN A 51 9.39 -6.16 -21.96
C GLN A 51 8.59 -4.84 -21.89
N GLU A 52 8.00 -4.42 -23.02
CA GLU A 52 7.16 -3.21 -23.09
C GLU A 52 5.86 -3.35 -22.28
N ARG A 53 5.20 -4.52 -22.33
CA ARG A 53 4.02 -4.79 -21.49
C ARG A 53 4.34 -4.70 -20.00
N ASN A 54 5.46 -5.27 -19.56
CA ASN A 54 5.90 -5.17 -18.17
C ASN A 54 6.19 -3.72 -17.76
N SER A 55 6.87 -2.94 -18.60
CA SER A 55 7.11 -1.52 -18.35
C SER A 55 5.81 -0.69 -18.23
N LEU A 56 4.83 -0.94 -19.10
CA LEU A 56 3.53 -0.26 -19.05
C LEU A 56 2.71 -0.67 -17.82
N MET A 57 2.78 -1.94 -17.39
CA MET A 57 2.14 -2.40 -16.16
C MET A 57 2.76 -1.76 -14.91
N VAL A 58 4.09 -1.61 -14.88
CA VAL A 58 4.79 -0.91 -13.78
C VAL A 58 4.41 0.58 -13.75
N ALA A 59 4.37 1.25 -14.91
CA ALA A 59 3.97 2.65 -15.00
C ALA A 59 2.51 2.88 -14.56
N LYS A 60 1.58 2.01 -14.96
CA LYS A 60 0.17 2.07 -14.50
C LYS A 60 0.06 1.86 -12.99
N LYS A 61 0.76 0.88 -12.44
CA LYS A 61 0.77 0.60 -10.99
C LYS A 61 1.31 1.79 -10.18
N GLN A 62 2.32 2.49 -10.71
CA GLN A 62 2.86 3.70 -10.08
C GLN A 62 1.85 4.86 -10.10
N THR A 63 1.16 5.10 -11.23
CA THR A 63 0.14 6.14 -11.30
C THR A 63 -1.05 5.87 -10.38
N ASP A 64 -1.51 4.62 -10.30
CA ASP A 64 -2.63 4.23 -9.45
C ASP A 64 -2.28 4.39 -7.97
N SER A 65 -1.08 3.96 -7.56
CA SER A 65 -0.61 4.14 -6.17
C SER A 65 -0.52 5.63 -5.76
N SER A 66 -0.09 6.51 -6.67
CA SER A 66 -0.02 7.95 -6.40
C SER A 66 -1.42 8.61 -6.30
N ALA A 67 -2.41 8.08 -7.03
CA ALA A 67 -3.78 8.58 -7.01
C ALA A 67 -4.53 8.13 -5.75
N GLU A 68 -4.29 6.91 -5.28
CA GLU A 68 -4.81 6.40 -4.00
C GLU A 68 -4.26 7.19 -2.83
N LEU A 69 -2.94 7.45 -2.79
CA LEU A 69 -2.31 8.28 -1.76
C LEU A 69 -2.93 9.69 -1.71
N ARG A 70 -3.14 10.33 -2.86
CA ARG A 70 -3.82 11.65 -2.95
C ARG A 70 -5.26 11.61 -2.45
N THR A 71 -5.97 10.49 -2.62
CA THR A 71 -7.33 10.32 -2.10
C THR A 71 -7.32 10.15 -0.59
N ASN A 72 -6.36 9.40 -0.06
CA ASN A 72 -6.18 9.21 1.37
C ASN A 72 -5.74 10.49 2.09
N GLU A 73 -4.85 11.29 1.48
CA GLU A 73 -4.47 12.61 1.97
C GLU A 73 -5.65 13.58 2.04
N LYS A 74 -6.58 13.53 1.07
CA LYS A 74 -7.81 14.32 1.14
C LYS A 74 -8.72 13.90 2.30
N LYS A 75 -8.73 12.60 2.64
CA LYS A 75 -9.55 12.07 3.73
C LYS A 75 -8.97 12.36 5.11
N TRP A 76 -7.66 12.16 5.28
CA TRP A 76 -6.98 12.18 6.57
C TRP A 76 -6.06 13.37 6.78
N THR A 77 -5.95 14.28 5.81
CA THR A 77 -5.00 15.41 5.81
C THR A 77 -3.55 14.95 5.63
N LYS A 78 -2.74 15.80 5.00
CA LYS A 78 -1.33 15.55 4.71
C LYS A 78 -0.43 15.21 5.93
N PRO A 79 -0.49 15.92 7.08
CA PRO A 79 0.44 15.66 8.18
C PRO A 79 0.21 14.28 8.83
N LEU A 80 -1.04 13.78 8.83
CA LEU A 80 -1.33 12.43 9.35
C LEU A 80 -0.79 11.34 8.42
N MET A 81 -0.86 11.55 7.10
CA MET A 81 -0.30 10.61 6.13
C MET A 81 1.24 10.64 6.14
N GLU A 82 1.85 11.82 6.33
CA GLU A 82 3.30 12.00 6.46
C GLU A 82 3.85 11.37 7.75
N ALA A 83 3.10 11.40 8.86
CA ALA A 83 3.51 10.78 10.14
C ALA A 83 3.60 9.24 10.07
N GLY A 84 2.98 8.63 9.07
CA GLY A 84 3.01 7.19 8.82
C GLY A 84 1.62 6.57 8.92
N TRP A 85 1.38 5.61 8.03
CA TRP A 85 0.15 4.83 7.99
C TRP A 85 0.50 3.34 7.96
N THR A 86 -0.41 2.52 8.47
CA THR A 86 -0.25 1.06 8.50
C THR A 86 -1.32 0.43 7.62
N ALA A 87 -0.89 -0.33 6.62
CA ALA A 87 -1.80 -1.10 5.78
C ALA A 87 -2.22 -2.36 6.56
N LEU A 88 -3.49 -2.44 6.95
CA LEU A 88 -4.09 -3.68 7.48
C LEU A 88 -5.13 -4.20 6.48
N PRO A 89 -5.09 -5.48 6.08
CA PRO A 89 -6.10 -6.06 5.21
C PRO A 89 -7.50 -5.91 5.81
N SER A 90 -8.43 -5.32 5.04
CA SER A 90 -9.82 -5.10 5.47
C SER A 90 -10.54 -6.40 5.81
N VAL A 91 -10.14 -7.52 5.18
CA VAL A 91 -10.66 -8.87 5.47
C VAL A 91 -10.52 -9.24 6.95
N ILE A 92 -9.41 -8.86 7.60
CA ILE A 92 -9.18 -9.19 9.02
C ILE A 92 -10.12 -8.38 9.92
N ILE A 93 -10.34 -7.11 9.57
CA ILE A 93 -11.22 -6.20 10.35
C ILE A 93 -12.68 -6.63 10.23
N GLU A 94 -13.12 -6.96 9.01
CA GLU A 94 -14.51 -7.35 8.75
C GLU A 94 -14.84 -8.72 9.34
N ASN A 95 -13.90 -9.66 9.30
CA ASN A 95 -14.11 -11.04 9.76
C ASN A 95 -13.58 -11.30 11.17
N GLN A 96 -13.44 -10.27 12.00
CA GLN A 96 -12.94 -10.40 13.38
C GLN A 96 -13.74 -11.43 14.21
N ARG A 97 -15.05 -11.51 14.01
CA ARG A 97 -15.92 -12.48 14.69
C ARG A 97 -15.71 -13.91 14.20
N GLN A 98 -15.45 -14.09 12.91
CA GLN A 98 -15.25 -15.42 12.31
C GLN A 98 -13.87 -15.99 12.65
N LEU A 99 -12.91 -15.10 12.91
CA LEU A 99 -11.58 -15.45 13.41
C LEU A 99 -11.53 -15.58 14.95
N ASP A 100 -12.68 -15.47 15.63
CA ASP A 100 -12.78 -15.48 17.09
C ASP A 100 -11.82 -14.50 17.80
N LEU A 101 -11.56 -13.36 17.16
CA LEU A 101 -10.68 -12.32 17.71
C LEU A 101 -11.45 -11.37 18.63
N THR A 102 -10.98 -11.22 19.86
CA THR A 102 -11.48 -10.19 20.77
C THR A 102 -11.00 -8.80 20.28
N PRO A 103 -11.72 -7.69 20.58
CA PRO A 103 -11.27 -6.37 20.14
C PRO A 103 -9.86 -5.99 20.64
N LEU A 104 -9.47 -6.48 21.83
CA LEU A 104 -8.11 -6.31 22.34
C LEU A 104 -7.08 -7.11 21.54
N ASP A 105 -7.41 -8.32 21.09
CA ASP A 105 -6.53 -9.14 20.26
C ASP A 105 -6.26 -8.47 18.92
N LEU A 106 -7.31 -7.93 18.29
CA LEU A 106 -7.20 -7.17 17.05
C LEU A 106 -6.32 -5.91 17.23
N ASN A 107 -6.45 -5.21 18.36
CA ASN A 107 -5.62 -4.04 18.64
C ASN A 107 -4.14 -4.41 18.86
N ILE A 108 -3.87 -5.57 19.49
CA ILE A 108 -2.51 -6.12 19.60
C ILE A 108 -1.93 -6.41 18.22
N ILE A 109 -2.69 -7.10 17.36
CA ILE A 109 -2.28 -7.40 15.98
C ILE A 109 -2.02 -6.10 15.20
N LEU A 110 -2.90 -5.10 15.32
CA LEU A 110 -2.74 -3.80 14.66
C LEU A 110 -1.46 -3.09 15.11
N TYR A 111 -1.18 -3.09 16.41
CA TYR A 111 0.04 -2.49 16.95
C TYR A 111 1.30 -3.22 16.46
N LEU A 112 1.26 -4.56 16.41
CA LEU A 112 2.36 -5.38 15.87
C LEU A 112 2.58 -5.10 14.37
N ALA A 113 1.50 -5.02 13.59
CA ALA A 113 1.55 -4.70 12.17
C ALA A 113 2.14 -3.30 11.92
N SER A 114 1.83 -2.32 12.79
CA SER A 114 2.39 -0.97 12.69
C SER A 114 3.90 -0.93 12.87
N LYS A 115 4.47 -1.85 13.66
CA LYS A 115 5.92 -1.97 13.87
C LYS A 115 6.60 -2.89 12.86
N TRP A 116 5.84 -3.59 12.03
CA TRP A 116 6.34 -4.49 11.01
C TRP A 116 6.45 -3.76 9.66
N TRP A 117 7.57 -3.08 9.44
CA TRP A 117 7.76 -2.22 8.26
C TRP A 117 8.52 -2.90 7.10
N THR A 118 9.37 -3.89 7.40
CA THR A 118 10.05 -4.72 6.39
C THR A 118 9.73 -6.19 6.64
N ALA A 119 9.62 -6.98 5.56
CA ALA A 119 9.30 -8.41 5.68
C ALA A 119 10.31 -9.16 6.58
N GLU A 120 11.58 -8.75 6.54
CA GLU A 120 12.64 -9.31 7.37
C GLU A 120 12.70 -8.69 8.78
N GLY A 121 12.29 -7.42 8.92
CA GLY A 121 12.27 -6.67 10.17
C GLY A 121 11.06 -7.00 11.03
N LYS A 122 11.10 -8.16 11.68
CA LYS A 122 10.03 -8.65 12.55
C LYS A 122 9.80 -7.71 13.75
N PRO A 123 8.55 -7.50 14.19
CA PRO A 123 8.23 -6.60 15.29
C PRO A 123 8.69 -7.16 16.64
N TYR A 124 9.31 -6.30 17.46
CA TYR A 124 9.78 -6.63 18.82
C TYR A 124 9.33 -5.64 19.92
N PRO A 125 8.04 -5.25 20.00
CA PRO A 125 7.60 -4.36 21.07
C PRO A 125 7.55 -5.06 22.43
N SER A 126 7.83 -4.31 23.50
CA SER A 126 7.71 -4.83 24.86
C SER A 126 6.24 -4.92 25.27
N LYS A 127 5.91 -5.87 26.15
CA LYS A 127 4.54 -6.04 26.66
C LYS A 127 4.05 -4.78 27.40
N ASN A 128 4.96 -4.11 28.11
CA ASN A 128 4.66 -2.87 28.82
C ASN A 128 4.38 -1.70 27.86
N THR A 129 5.12 -1.62 26.75
CA THR A 129 4.89 -0.60 25.72
C THR A 129 3.53 -0.79 25.05
N MET A 130 3.15 -2.04 24.73
CA MET A 130 1.81 -2.34 24.19
C MET A 130 0.71 -2.00 25.19
N ALA A 131 0.91 -2.37 26.46
CA ALA A 131 -0.02 -2.07 27.54
C ALA A 131 -0.23 -0.56 27.73
N ALA A 132 0.84 0.23 27.70
CA ALA A 132 0.78 1.68 27.79
C ALA A 132 0.06 2.31 26.59
N ALA A 133 0.33 1.83 25.37
CA ALA A 133 -0.31 2.33 24.15
C ALA A 133 -1.83 2.08 24.13
N MET A 134 -2.29 0.98 24.71
CA MET A 134 -3.70 0.58 24.74
C MET A 134 -4.42 0.96 26.04
N ASN A 135 -3.70 1.57 26.99
CA ASN A 135 -4.20 1.89 28.33
C ASN A 135 -4.81 0.69 29.08
N VAL A 136 -4.09 -0.44 29.09
CA VAL A 136 -4.50 -1.66 29.80
C VAL A 136 -3.40 -2.17 30.71
N HIS A 137 -3.76 -3.01 31.68
CA HIS A 137 -2.76 -3.62 32.55
C HIS A 137 -1.85 -4.61 31.76
N PRO A 138 -0.52 -4.65 32.00
CA PRO A 138 0.39 -5.56 31.28
C PRO A 138 0.00 -7.04 31.37
N ARG A 139 -0.63 -7.44 32.49
CA ARG A 139 -1.16 -8.80 32.68
C ARG A 139 -2.25 -9.16 31.67
N THR A 140 -3.07 -8.20 31.25
CA THR A 140 -4.13 -8.39 30.25
C THR A 140 -3.51 -8.70 28.89
N ILE A 141 -2.53 -7.90 28.45
CA ILE A 141 -1.78 -8.15 27.22
C ILE A 141 -1.10 -9.53 27.24
N GLN A 142 -0.52 -9.94 28.36
CA GLN A 142 0.07 -11.28 28.49
C GLN A 142 -0.95 -12.40 28.28
N LYS A 143 -2.16 -12.27 28.84
CA LYS A 143 -3.23 -13.26 28.66
C LYS A 143 -3.70 -13.33 27.21
N HIS A 144 -3.91 -12.19 26.57
CA HIS A 144 -4.34 -12.11 25.17
C HIS A 144 -3.27 -12.66 24.22
N ILE A 145 -1.99 -12.35 24.43
CA ILE A 145 -0.90 -12.97 23.65
C ILE A 145 -0.89 -14.49 23.82
N ALA A 146 -1.08 -15.01 25.04
CA ALA A 146 -1.16 -16.45 25.26
C ALA A 146 -2.37 -17.08 24.55
N SER A 147 -3.52 -16.39 24.52
CA SER A 147 -4.71 -16.82 23.77
C SER A 147 -4.44 -16.86 22.26
N LEU A 148 -3.74 -15.85 21.73
CA LEU A 148 -3.37 -15.77 20.32
C LEU A 148 -2.32 -16.82 19.93
N GLU A 149 -1.40 -17.16 20.84
CA GLU A 149 -0.48 -18.29 20.70
C GLU A 149 -1.26 -19.62 20.69
N ALA A 150 -2.24 -19.79 21.59
CA ALA A 150 -3.08 -21.00 21.64
C ALA A 150 -3.95 -21.17 20.39
N ALA A 151 -4.41 -20.07 19.80
CA ALA A 151 -5.14 -20.06 18.52
C ALA A 151 -4.23 -20.20 17.29
N ASN A 152 -2.90 -20.36 17.48
CA ASN A 152 -1.89 -20.42 16.42
C ASN A 152 -1.84 -19.18 15.50
N TYR A 153 -2.38 -18.03 15.92
CA TYR A 153 -2.32 -16.79 15.13
C TYR A 153 -0.96 -16.10 15.23
N ILE A 154 -0.34 -16.18 16.41
CA ILE A 154 0.95 -15.56 16.69
C ILE A 154 1.94 -16.61 17.16
N ARG A 155 3.16 -16.58 16.62
CA ARG A 155 4.29 -17.35 17.15
C ARG A 155 5.29 -16.42 17.81
N ARG A 156 5.74 -16.78 19.01
CA ARG A 156 6.74 -16.03 19.77
C ARG A 156 8.10 -16.69 19.69
N GLU A 157 9.12 -15.89 19.40
CA GLU A 157 10.51 -16.29 19.47
C GLU A 157 11.18 -15.53 20.62
N GLU A 158 11.52 -16.27 21.68
CA GLU A 158 12.18 -15.72 22.84
C GLU A 158 13.64 -15.42 22.51
N ARG A 159 14.03 -14.16 22.67
CA ARG A 159 15.42 -13.76 22.52
C ARG A 159 16.07 -13.76 23.91
N ARG A 160 16.75 -14.86 24.25
CA ARG A 160 17.60 -14.92 25.44
C ARG A 160 19.03 -14.61 25.04
N THR A 161 19.69 -13.77 25.81
CA THR A 161 21.12 -13.48 25.68
C THR A 161 21.77 -13.79 27.03
N GLU A 162 23.07 -14.03 27.06
CA GLU A 162 23.80 -14.32 28.31
C GLU A 162 23.63 -13.21 29.37
N ALA A 163 23.41 -11.97 28.94
CA ALA A 163 23.16 -10.82 29.81
C ALA A 163 21.68 -10.64 30.25
N GLY A 164 20.75 -11.51 29.83
CA GLY A 164 19.35 -11.48 30.26
C GLY A 164 18.32 -11.70 29.15
N SER A 165 17.04 -11.54 29.52
CA SER A 165 15.91 -11.67 28.58
C SER A 165 15.74 -10.40 27.77
N ARG A 166 15.80 -10.51 26.43
CA ARG A 166 15.47 -9.40 25.52
C ARG A 166 13.99 -9.43 25.16
N THR A 167 13.53 -8.38 24.48
CA THR A 167 12.16 -8.34 23.97
C THR A 167 11.93 -9.43 22.94
N ASN A 168 10.77 -10.06 23.04
CA ASN A 168 10.35 -11.15 22.17
C ASN A 168 10.10 -10.66 20.74
N ILE A 169 10.30 -11.57 19.80
CA ILE A 169 9.94 -11.37 18.40
C ILE A 169 8.60 -12.06 18.16
N TYR A 170 7.69 -11.40 17.45
CA TYR A 170 6.38 -11.96 17.10
C TYR A 170 6.27 -12.21 15.60
N HIS A 171 5.72 -13.36 15.23
CA HIS A 171 5.43 -13.75 13.86
C HIS A 171 3.91 -13.85 13.67
N LEU A 172 3.39 -13.28 12.58
CA LEU A 172 1.95 -13.24 12.26
C LEU A 172 1.54 -14.24 11.16
N ASP A 173 2.41 -15.19 10.84
CA ASP A 173 2.22 -16.12 9.72
C ASP A 173 0.93 -16.94 9.84
N GLY A 174 0.59 -17.35 11.07
CA GLY A 174 -0.60 -18.13 11.35
C GLY A 174 -1.89 -17.35 11.15
N LEU A 175 -1.92 -16.07 11.54
CA LEU A 175 -3.04 -15.17 11.24
C LEU A 175 -3.24 -14.99 9.74
N ILE A 176 -2.14 -14.82 8.99
CA ILE A 176 -2.21 -14.70 7.53
C ILE A 176 -2.79 -15.98 6.92
N ALA A 177 -2.36 -17.15 7.38
CA ALA A 177 -2.90 -18.42 6.91
C ALA A 177 -4.40 -18.56 7.19
N ALA A 178 -4.84 -18.18 8.40
CA ALA A 178 -6.26 -18.22 8.78
C ALA A 178 -7.13 -17.21 8.01
N ALA A 179 -6.57 -16.06 7.63
CA ALA A 179 -7.31 -15.00 6.93
C ALA A 179 -7.44 -15.23 5.40
N ARG A 180 -6.61 -16.08 4.80
CA ARG A 180 -6.61 -16.39 3.35
C ARG A 180 -7.96 -16.84 2.79
N PRO A 181 -8.66 -17.85 3.33
CA PRO A 181 -9.91 -18.32 2.75
C PRO A 181 -10.98 -17.22 2.65
N PHE A 182 -11.08 -16.38 3.67
CA PHE A 182 -12.00 -15.25 3.67
C PHE A 182 -11.66 -14.18 2.62
N ALA A 183 -10.37 -14.04 2.28
CA ALA A 183 -9.94 -13.14 1.21
C ALA A 183 -10.38 -13.68 -0.16
N ASP A 184 -10.27 -14.99 -0.38
CA ASP A 184 -10.67 -15.64 -1.63
C ASP A 184 -12.18 -15.51 -1.87
N GLU A 185 -12.99 -15.76 -0.85
CA GLU A 185 -14.45 -15.55 -0.89
C GLU A 185 -14.80 -14.10 -1.26
N LYS A 186 -14.17 -13.12 -0.59
CA LYS A 186 -14.40 -11.69 -0.86
C LYS A 186 -14.01 -11.31 -2.29
N LEU A 187 -12.96 -11.90 -2.84
CA LEU A 187 -12.54 -11.64 -4.22
C LEU A 187 -13.54 -12.19 -5.25
N LEU A 188 -14.15 -13.35 -5.01
CA LEU A 188 -15.23 -13.89 -5.85
C LEU A 188 -16.44 -12.95 -5.84
N ASP A 189 -16.85 -12.54 -4.64
CA ASP A 189 -17.91 -11.58 -4.40
C ASP A 189 -17.73 -10.26 -5.17
N ILE A 190 -16.51 -9.71 -5.11
CA ILE A 190 -16.16 -8.48 -5.83
C ILE A 190 -16.26 -8.70 -7.34
N LYS A 191 -15.75 -9.82 -7.87
CA LYS A 191 -15.82 -10.14 -9.30
C LYS A 191 -17.27 -10.20 -9.76
N GLU A 192 -18.13 -10.94 -9.09
CA GLU A 192 -19.56 -11.05 -9.42
C GLU A 192 -20.26 -9.68 -9.40
N LYS A 193 -20.05 -8.89 -8.34
CA LYS A 193 -20.58 -7.53 -8.24
C LYS A 193 -20.11 -6.63 -9.38
N THR A 194 -18.84 -6.75 -9.78
CA THR A 194 -18.30 -5.98 -10.90
C THR A 194 -18.91 -6.40 -12.24
N GLU A 195 -19.12 -7.70 -12.48
CA GLU A 195 -19.76 -8.18 -13.71
C GLU A 195 -21.22 -7.75 -13.81
N ILE A 196 -21.98 -7.84 -12.70
CA ILE A 196 -23.35 -7.32 -12.63
C ILE A 196 -23.36 -5.82 -12.93
N ARG A 197 -22.42 -5.06 -12.37
CA ARG A 197 -22.30 -3.62 -12.64
C ARG A 197 -22.00 -3.33 -14.12
N LYS A 198 -21.11 -4.09 -14.75
CA LYS A 198 -20.81 -3.97 -16.19
C LYS A 198 -22.02 -4.27 -17.05
N ILE A 199 -22.75 -5.35 -16.77
CA ILE A 199 -24.00 -5.70 -17.49
C ILE A 199 -25.02 -4.57 -17.36
N ARG A 200 -25.23 -4.05 -16.14
CA ARG A 200 -26.13 -2.90 -15.91
C ARG A 200 -25.69 -1.66 -16.67
N GLN A 201 -24.38 -1.38 -16.72
CA GLN A 201 -23.84 -0.25 -17.45
C GLN A 201 -24.02 -0.40 -18.97
N ALA A 202 -23.79 -1.60 -19.51
CA ALA A 202 -24.03 -1.90 -20.92
C ALA A 202 -25.51 -1.72 -21.30
N ARG A 203 -26.44 -2.13 -20.43
CA ARG A 203 -27.89 -1.90 -20.63
C ARG A 203 -28.28 -0.42 -20.63
N LYS A 204 -27.64 0.43 -19.81
CA LYS A 204 -27.92 1.88 -19.77
C LYS A 204 -27.49 2.62 -21.05
N GLY A 205 -26.62 2.04 -21.86
CA GLY A 205 -26.25 2.55 -23.18
C GLY A 205 -27.18 2.15 -24.31
N ALA A 206 -28.29 1.45 -24.04
CA ALA A 206 -29.25 1.03 -25.06
C ALA A 206 -29.82 2.22 -25.86
N PRO A 207 -30.03 2.07 -27.19
CA PRO A 207 -30.30 3.19 -28.08
C PRO A 207 -31.61 3.92 -27.74
N LYS A 208 -31.61 5.26 -27.92
CA LYS A 208 -32.79 6.11 -27.70
C LYS A 208 -33.94 5.65 -28.60
N LEU A 209 -35.06 5.26 -28.00
CA LEU A 209 -36.31 5.00 -28.72
C LEU A 209 -36.73 6.27 -29.47
N LYS A 210 -36.89 6.18 -30.79
CA LYS A 210 -37.48 7.26 -31.58
C LYS A 210 -39.00 7.13 -31.49
N LEU A 211 -39.67 8.18 -31.04
CA LEU A 211 -41.13 8.30 -31.14
C LEU A 211 -41.49 8.36 -32.62
N VAL A 212 -42.08 7.27 -33.13
CA VAL A 212 -42.80 7.29 -34.41
C VAL A 212 -44.03 8.16 -34.19
N LYS A 213 -44.18 9.21 -35.01
CA LYS A 213 -45.44 9.94 -35.06
C LYS A 213 -46.35 9.14 -36.00
N ASP A 214 -47.47 8.70 -35.48
CA ASP A 214 -48.54 8.13 -36.29
C ASP A 214 -49.24 9.30 -37.02
N ASP A 215 -49.35 9.17 -38.35
CA ASP A 215 -49.94 10.15 -39.28
C ASP A 215 -51.47 10.25 -39.16
#